data_AF-A0A5S3XWG8-F1
#
_entry.id   AF-A0A5S3XWG8-F1
#
_cell.length_a   1.000
_cell.length_b   1.000
_cell.length_c   1.000
_cell.angle_alpha   90.00
_cell.angle_beta   90.00
_cell.angle_gamma   90.00
#
_symmetry.space_group_name_H-M   'P 1'
#
loop_
_entity.id
_entity.type
_entity.pdbx_description
1 polymer ?
#
loop_
_entity_poly.entity_id
_entity_poly.type
_entity_poly.pdbx_seq_one_letter_code
_entity_poly.pdbx_strand_id
1 'polypeptide(L)'
;EGWRPKDLERRLYIARRRIEKRLEQDEQFYICSLSGLVTIYKGLMMPADLPNFYTDLADMRMTSAICVFHQRFSTNTQPRWPL
;
A
#
# COMPACT_ATOMS: atom_id res chain seq x y z
N GLU A 1 8.42 18.17 -21.13
CA GLU A 1 7.20 17.32 -21.27
C GLU A 1 7.29 16.14 -20.31
N GLY A 2 6.19 15.81 -19.63
CA GLY A 2 6.11 14.71 -18.66
C GLY A 2 5.34 13.50 -19.20
N TRP A 3 5.34 12.40 -18.47
CA TRP A 3 4.50 11.24 -18.82
C TRP A 3 3.03 11.54 -18.54
N ARG A 4 2.13 11.04 -19.41
CA ARG A 4 0.69 11.08 -19.16
C ARG A 4 0.36 10.19 -17.95
N PRO A 5 -0.71 10.47 -17.18
CA PRO A 5 -1.06 9.69 -15.98
C PRO A 5 -1.11 8.17 -16.24
N LYS A 6 -1.77 7.74 -17.31
CA LYS A 6 -1.84 6.31 -17.69
C LYS A 6 -0.45 5.69 -17.99
N ASP A 7 0.45 6.47 -18.60
CA ASP A 7 1.81 6.01 -18.90
C ASP A 7 2.66 5.90 -17.63
N LEU A 8 2.49 6.82 -16.68
CA LEU A 8 3.11 6.76 -15.37
C LEU A 8 2.66 5.51 -14.60
N GLU A 9 1.35 5.26 -14.50
CA GLU A 9 0.81 4.07 -13.83
C GLU A 9 1.36 2.77 -14.41
N ARG A 10 1.40 2.65 -15.74
CA ARG A 10 1.96 1.46 -16.40
C ARG A 10 3.45 1.29 -16.08
N ARG A 11 4.22 2.37 -16.06
CA ARG A 11 5.66 2.33 -15.74
C ARG A 11 5.88 1.95 -14.28
N LEU A 12 5.12 2.53 -13.35
CA LEU A 12 5.17 2.19 -11.92
C LEU A 12 4.80 0.72 -11.69
N TYR A 13 3.77 0.21 -12.38
CA TYR A 13 3.44 -1.21 -12.37
C TYR A 13 4.62 -2.09 -12.83
N ILE A 14 5.25 -1.77 -13.97
CA ILE A 14 6.40 -2.53 -14.46
C ILE A 14 7.58 -2.44 -13.49
N ALA A 15 7.83 -1.26 -12.91
CA ALA A 15 8.88 -1.07 -11.91
C ALA A 15 8.64 -1.96 -10.68
N ARG A 16 7.42 -1.91 -10.11
CA ARG A 16 7.00 -2.77 -8.99
C ARG A 16 7.25 -4.26 -9.31
N ARG A 17 6.79 -4.75 -10.46
CA ARG A 17 6.98 -6.16 -10.87
C ARG A 17 8.46 -6.54 -11.03
N ARG A 18 9.29 -5.64 -11.54
CA ARG A 18 10.74 -5.88 -11.68
C ARG A 18 11.44 -5.92 -10.32
N ILE A 19 11.07 -5.03 -9.41
CA ILE A 19 11.61 -5.00 -8.05
C ILE A 19 11.21 -6.28 -7.31
N GLU A 20 9.92 -6.63 -7.31
CA GLU A 20 9.40 -7.88 -6.72
C GLU A 20 10.15 -9.11 -7.24
N LYS A 21 10.36 -9.21 -8.56
CA LYS A 21 11.11 -10.33 -9.15
C LYS A 21 12.57 -10.36 -8.70
N ARG A 22 13.20 -9.20 -8.51
CA ARG A 22 14.62 -9.11 -8.12
C ARG A 22 14.82 -9.42 -6.63
N LEU A 23 13.83 -9.14 -5.81
CA LEU A 23 13.83 -9.36 -4.36
C LEU A 23 12.98 -10.56 -3.95
N GLU A 24 12.74 -11.51 -4.87
CA GLU A 24 11.88 -12.68 -4.63
C GLU A 24 12.35 -13.55 -3.45
N GLN A 25 13.66 -13.56 -3.16
CA GLN A 25 14.26 -14.31 -2.05
C GLN A 25 14.18 -13.56 -0.71
N ASP A 26 13.75 -12.31 -0.71
CA ASP A 26 13.56 -11.51 0.51
C ASP A 26 12.11 -11.62 0.97
N GLU A 27 11.86 -12.49 1.95
CA GLU A 27 10.52 -12.76 2.47
C GLU A 27 9.90 -11.57 3.22
N GLN A 28 10.70 -10.57 3.59
CA GLN A 28 10.25 -9.36 4.29
C GLN A 28 9.90 -8.23 3.30
N PHE A 29 10.40 -8.30 2.08
CA PHE A 29 10.18 -7.28 1.08
C PHE A 29 8.71 -7.24 0.60
N TYR A 30 8.09 -6.06 0.67
CA TYR A 30 6.73 -5.85 0.21
C TYR A 30 6.49 -4.41 -0.22
N ILE A 31 5.81 -4.23 -1.35
CA ILE A 31 5.33 -2.92 -1.81
C ILE A 31 3.80 -2.91 -1.66
N CYS A 32 3.29 -2.16 -0.69
CA CYS A 32 1.84 -1.99 -0.49
C CYS A 32 1.16 -1.39 -1.74
N SER A 33 1.70 -0.28 -2.24
CA SER A 33 1.22 0.39 -3.45
C SER A 33 2.37 1.13 -4.12
N LEU A 34 2.38 1.16 -5.45
CA LEU A 34 3.28 2.01 -6.24
C LEU A 34 2.48 2.59 -7.41
N SER A 35 1.85 3.72 -7.16
CA SER A 35 0.91 4.40 -8.05
C SER A 35 0.93 5.91 -7.73
N GLY A 36 0.65 6.75 -8.73
CA GLY A 36 0.40 8.17 -8.55
C GLY A 36 -1.07 8.49 -8.28
N LEU A 37 -1.95 7.49 -8.27
CA LEU A 37 -3.41 7.64 -8.09
C LEU A 37 -3.94 6.93 -6.84
N VAL A 38 -3.29 5.86 -6.40
CA VAL A 38 -3.74 5.03 -5.28
C VAL A 38 -2.63 4.85 -4.27
N THR A 39 -2.92 5.14 -3.01
CA THR A 39 -2.04 4.86 -1.87
C THR A 39 -2.74 3.93 -0.91
N ILE A 40 -2.01 2.94 -0.38
CA ILE A 40 -2.53 1.95 0.57
C ILE A 40 -1.87 2.15 1.93
N TYR A 41 -2.69 2.42 2.95
CA TYR A 41 -2.32 2.33 4.35
C TYR A 41 -2.81 0.99 4.91
N LYS A 42 -1.88 0.10 5.23
CA LYS A 42 -2.14 -1.25 5.75
C LYS A 42 -1.36 -1.43 7.05
N GLY A 43 -1.89 -2.19 8.01
CA GLY A 43 -1.06 -2.66 9.12
C GLY A 43 -1.74 -3.72 9.95
N LEU A 44 -0.96 -4.30 10.86
CA LEU A 44 -1.38 -5.36 11.77
C LEU A 44 -1.80 -4.75 13.10
N MET A 45 -2.92 -4.04 13.07
CA MET A 45 -3.49 -3.30 14.19
C MET A 45 -5.02 -3.27 14.09
N MET A 46 -5.68 -2.81 15.15
CA MET A 46 -7.12 -2.58 15.08
C MET A 46 -7.42 -1.38 14.19
N PRO A 47 -8.54 -1.36 13.44
CA PRO A 47 -8.88 -0.21 12.59
C PRO A 47 -8.94 1.12 13.34
N ALA A 48 -9.30 1.11 14.62
CA ALA A 48 -9.36 2.30 15.46
C ALA A 48 -7.98 2.94 15.71
N ASP A 49 -6.90 2.15 15.61
CA ASP A 49 -5.53 2.62 15.83
C ASP A 49 -4.88 3.18 14.55
N LEU A 50 -5.49 2.93 13.38
CA LEU A 50 -4.96 3.33 12.08
C LEU A 50 -4.62 4.83 11.97
N PRO A 51 -5.49 5.78 12.37
CA PRO A 51 -5.16 7.22 12.30
C PRO A 51 -4.14 7.66 13.36
N ASN A 52 -4.00 6.91 14.46
CA ASN A 52 -2.97 7.18 15.48
C ASN A 52 -1.60 6.68 15.02
N PHE A 53 -1.56 5.57 14.27
CA PHE A 53 -0.33 4.99 13.73
C PHE A 53 0.14 5.72 12.46
N TYR A 54 -0.77 5.93 11.51
CA TYR A 54 -0.53 6.69 10.29
C TYR A 54 -1.13 8.09 10.44
N THR A 55 -0.34 9.01 10.97
CA THR A 55 -0.79 10.38 11.26
C THR A 55 -1.22 11.15 10.01
N ASP A 56 -0.76 10.75 8.82
CA ASP A 56 -1.25 11.26 7.54
C ASP A 56 -2.77 11.10 7.40
N LEU A 57 -3.35 10.00 7.92
CA LEU A 57 -4.79 9.74 7.87
C LEU A 57 -5.59 10.64 8.83
N ALA A 58 -4.93 11.23 9.82
CA ALA A 58 -5.52 12.22 10.72
C ALA A 58 -5.39 13.65 10.18
N ASP A 59 -4.63 13.88 9.11
CA ASP A 59 -4.43 15.19 8.50
C ASP A 59 -5.61 15.56 7.59
N MET A 60 -6.16 16.75 7.76
CA MET A 60 -7.27 17.27 6.94
C MET A 60 -6.94 17.39 5.44
N ARG A 61 -5.65 17.44 5.06
CA ARG A 61 -5.18 17.45 3.66
C ARG A 61 -5.27 16.09 3.00
N MET A 62 -5.40 15.01 3.78
CA MET A 62 -5.61 13.66 3.26
C MET A 62 -7.07 13.50 2.83
N THR A 63 -7.35 13.96 1.61
CA THR A 63 -8.68 13.87 1.00
C THR A 63 -8.64 12.93 -0.19
N SER A 64 -9.69 12.12 -0.35
CA SER A 64 -9.87 11.27 -1.54
C SER A 64 -11.32 11.31 -1.99
N ALA A 65 -11.55 11.19 -3.30
CA ALA A 65 -12.89 11.01 -3.86
C ALA A 65 -13.48 9.64 -3.49
N ILE A 66 -12.63 8.62 -3.30
CA ILE A 66 -13.03 7.25 -3.00
C ILE A 66 -12.09 6.68 -1.92
N CYS A 67 -12.66 5.98 -0.95
CA CYS A 67 -11.92 5.23 0.06
C CYS A 67 -12.47 3.80 0.16
N VAL A 68 -11.57 2.83 0.26
CA VAL A 68 -11.90 1.40 0.43
C VAL A 68 -11.16 0.89 1.67
N PHE A 69 -11.89 0.26 2.58
CA PHE A 69 -11.34 -0.31 3.81
C PHE A 69 -11.53 -1.83 3.83
N HIS A 70 -10.62 -2.53 4.50
CA HIS A 70 -10.67 -3.97 4.70
C HIS A 70 -10.10 -4.32 6.07
N GLN A 71 -10.81 -5.17 6.81
CA GLN A 71 -10.31 -5.79 8.02
C GLN A 71 -10.27 -7.30 7.81
N ARG A 72 -9.11 -7.91 8.12
CA ARG A 72 -8.91 -9.35 8.00
C ARG A 72 -9.02 -10.01 9.37
N PHE A 73 -9.76 -11.11 9.42
CA PHE A 73 -9.67 -12.08 10.51
C PHE A 73 -8.80 -13.27 10.05
N SER A 74 -7.77 -13.61 10.82
CA SER A 74 -6.79 -14.65 10.47
C SER A 74 -7.02 -15.89 11.32
N THR A 75 -6.97 -17.07 10.70
CA THR A 75 -6.85 -18.35 11.42
C THR A 75 -5.41 -18.64 11.86
N ASN A 76 -4.44 -17.83 11.41
CA ASN A 76 -3.04 -17.89 11.85
C ASN A 76 -2.80 -16.94 13.03
N THR A 77 -1.98 -17.36 13.99
CA THR A 77 -1.58 -16.57 15.17
C THR A 77 -0.33 -15.72 14.95
N GLN A 78 0.49 -16.03 13.93
CA GLN A 78 1.70 -15.25 13.61
C GLN A 78 1.38 -14.15 12.59
N PRO A 79 1.61 -12.87 12.94
CA PRO A 79 1.31 -11.74 12.07
C PRO A 79 2.30 -11.69 10.90
N ARG A 80 1.79 -11.65 9.66
CA ARG A 80 2.60 -11.35 8.46
C ARG A 80 2.03 -10.13 7.74
N TRP A 81 2.91 -9.16 7.48
CA TRP A 81 2.60 -7.93 6.76
C TRP A 81 2.33 -8.18 5.26
N PRO A 82 3.20 -8.92 4.53
CA PRO A 82 2.87 -9.42 3.21
C PRO A 82 2.00 -10.67 3.33
N LEU A 83 0.70 -10.48 3.15
CA LEU A 83 -0.28 -11.52 2.87
C LEU A 83 -1.27 -10.98 1.84
#